data_AF-A0AAV1WCI6-F1
#
_entry.id   AF-A0AAV1WCI6-F1
#
_cell.length_a   1.000
_cell.length_b   1.000
_cell.length_c   1.000
_cell.angle_alpha   90.00
_cell.angle_beta   90.00
_cell.angle_gamma   90.00
#
_symmetry.space_group_name_H-M   'P 1'
#
loop_
_entity.id
_entity.type
_entity.pdbx_description
1 polymer ?
#
loop_
_entity_poly.entity_id
_entity_poly.type
_entity_poly.pdbx_seq_one_letter_code
_entity_poly.pdbx_strand_id
1 'polypeptide(L)'
;MRNVVIRSLRQLGGAFQSQTYILISGRVQVAPHHFENCYHHFHTSAYRVFDHAEAKHNKNPSFTITTRTLSIDSAKLTNGETNRAGPLVEYERRIANGELVEGDVCQVETLTELQRLYDELVENADACQLDQTAEKPIRTGWLWSRLLSHPSYSPVKGLYLYGGVGTGKTMLMDLFFHQLPSNWRKKRIHFHDFMLNVHSLLQKHKGLSDPLDVVAGEISEEAVLLCLDEFMVTDVADALILNRLFRHLFSKGIILVSTSNRAPDNLYEGGLQRDLFLPFISALKERCVVHEIGSSVDYRKMTSGEEGYYLVGRNLSGILRQRFQQMIGEAEATPQEVEVVMGRTLQVPLGANGCAYFTFEELCDRPLGAADYFGLFKKFHTLALEGIPIFGLSNKSAAHRFVTLVDVIYENRVRLLCTAEGSPHEIMEKIVTISEAKQMAPRTSSRSRKSDESDLCVDNELGFAKDRTISRLTEINSKEYLEHHAAMLEEKKLKLAQNVVHA
;
A
#
# COMPACT_ATOMS: atom_id res chain seq x y z
N MET A 1 40.57 43.80 14.82
CA MET A 1 41.66 42.84 15.13
C MET A 1 41.03 41.45 15.14
N ARG A 2 41.12 40.70 14.02
CA ARG A 2 42.08 39.59 13.79
C ARG A 2 42.05 38.54 14.93
N ASN A 3 41.97 37.23 14.75
CA ASN A 3 41.67 36.28 13.66
C ASN A 3 41.89 34.87 14.28
N VAL A 4 41.06 33.86 13.94
CA VAL A 4 41.39 32.40 13.83
C VAL A 4 41.66 31.63 15.16
N VAL A 5 41.09 30.45 15.45
CA VAL A 5 41.47 29.10 14.94
C VAL A 5 40.36 28.06 15.19
N ILE A 6 40.12 27.25 14.16
CA ILE A 6 39.36 25.99 14.05
C ILE A 6 40.10 24.82 14.73
N ARG A 7 39.42 23.89 15.44
CA ARG A 7 39.75 22.43 15.38
C ARG A 7 38.76 21.46 16.05
N SER A 8 38.33 20.50 15.21
CA SER A 8 38.21 19.04 15.42
C SER A 8 37.13 18.42 16.32
N LEU A 9 36.13 17.83 15.65
CA LEU A 9 35.33 16.66 16.03
C LEU A 9 36.15 15.36 15.82
N ARG A 10 36.30 14.55 16.87
CA ARG A 10 36.41 13.07 16.82
C ARG A 10 36.51 12.51 18.24
N GLN A 11 35.97 11.29 18.40
CA GLN A 11 35.93 10.43 19.59
C GLN A 11 34.73 10.62 20.50
N LEU A 12 33.75 9.74 20.35
CA LEU A 12 33.26 8.87 21.43
C LEU A 12 32.68 7.61 20.78
N GLY A 13 33.41 6.49 20.90
CA GLY A 13 32.87 5.15 20.73
C GLY A 13 32.34 4.67 22.08
N GLY A 14 31.19 3.99 22.06
CA GLY A 14 30.58 3.33 23.21
C GLY A 14 29.88 2.06 22.75
N ALA A 15 30.23 0.95 23.38
CA ALA A 15 29.97 -0.42 22.96
C ALA A 15 28.48 -0.82 23.03
N PHE A 16 28.00 -1.55 22.02
CA PHE A 16 26.80 -2.37 22.12
C PHE A 16 27.21 -3.84 22.20
N GLN A 17 27.03 -4.44 23.37
CA GLN A 17 26.98 -5.90 23.54
C GLN A 17 25.65 -6.38 22.98
N SER A 18 25.68 -7.11 21.85
CA SER A 18 24.54 -7.89 21.39
C SER A 18 24.38 -9.13 22.28
N GLN A 19 23.34 -9.18 23.10
CA GLN A 19 22.86 -10.45 23.66
C GLN A 19 22.02 -11.15 22.59
N THR A 20 22.61 -12.15 21.95
CA THR A 20 21.94 -13.03 21.00
C THR A 20 21.08 -14.03 21.77
N TYR A 21 19.76 -13.87 21.74
CA TYR A 21 18.83 -14.92 22.15
C TYR A 21 18.51 -15.80 20.93
N ILE A 22 19.01 -17.04 20.93
CA ILE A 22 18.67 -18.05 19.94
C ILE A 22 17.33 -18.67 20.37
N LEU A 23 16.25 -18.36 19.65
CA LEU A 23 14.97 -19.05 19.79
C LEU A 23 14.93 -20.24 18.81
N ILE A 24 15.13 -21.44 19.36
CA ILE A 24 14.96 -22.72 18.67
C ILE A 24 13.44 -23.01 18.61
N SER A 25 12.84 -22.99 17.42
CA SER A 25 11.46 -23.43 17.22
C SER A 25 11.39 -24.97 17.22
N GLY A 26 11.08 -25.55 18.38
CA GLY A 26 10.76 -26.98 18.51
C GLY A 26 9.27 -27.23 18.36
N ARG A 27 8.89 -28.07 17.39
CA ARG A 27 7.55 -28.67 17.27
C ARG A 27 7.24 -29.46 18.54
N VAL A 28 6.10 -29.18 19.17
CA VAL A 28 5.53 -30.02 20.23
C VAL A 28 4.36 -30.82 19.66
N GLN A 29 4.53 -32.14 19.62
CA GLN A 29 3.46 -33.12 19.44
C GLN A 29 3.19 -33.72 20.83
N VAL A 30 1.94 -33.67 21.27
CA VAL A 30 1.51 -34.12 22.61
C VAL A 30 1.20 -35.61 22.60
N ALA A 31 1.77 -36.37 23.53
CA ALA A 31 1.13 -37.45 24.31
C ALA A 31 2.09 -37.95 25.43
N PRO A 32 1.60 -38.48 26.56
CA PRO A 32 2.15 -38.22 27.90
C PRO A 32 2.90 -39.41 28.51
N HIS A 33 3.62 -39.21 29.62
CA HIS A 33 3.54 -40.05 30.84
C HIS A 33 4.48 -39.56 31.97
N HIS A 34 3.87 -39.33 33.14
CA HIS A 34 4.29 -39.56 34.54
C HIS A 34 5.74 -39.48 35.06
N PHE A 35 5.79 -39.00 36.32
CA PHE A 35 6.75 -39.19 37.43
C PHE A 35 7.75 -38.06 37.75
N GLU A 36 7.33 -37.25 38.75
CA GLU A 36 7.99 -36.89 40.01
C GLU A 36 9.51 -36.71 40.16
N ASN A 37 9.83 -35.71 41.01
CA ASN A 37 10.99 -35.59 41.90
C ASN A 37 12.35 -35.29 41.24
N CYS A 38 13.28 -34.52 41.80
CA CYS A 38 13.35 -33.54 42.89
C CYS A 38 14.83 -33.06 42.89
N TYR A 39 15.07 -31.84 43.40
CA TYR A 39 16.30 -31.37 44.06
C TYR A 39 17.62 -31.02 43.31
N HIS A 40 17.96 -29.74 43.48
CA HIS A 40 19.20 -29.14 44.03
C HIS A 40 20.53 -28.98 43.26
N HIS A 41 21.00 -27.72 43.38
CA HIS A 41 22.37 -27.18 43.54
C HIS A 41 23.25 -27.05 42.28
N PHE A 42 23.53 -25.82 41.82
CA PHE A 42 24.43 -24.75 42.30
C PHE A 42 25.92 -24.94 41.95
N HIS A 43 26.43 -23.88 41.30
CA HIS A 43 27.79 -23.33 41.26
C HIS A 43 28.88 -23.92 40.34
N THR A 44 29.14 -23.16 39.27
CA THR A 44 30.42 -22.55 38.85
C THR A 44 31.73 -23.32 39.10
N SER A 45 32.49 -23.60 38.03
CA SER A 45 33.61 -22.78 37.52
C SER A 45 34.70 -23.61 36.82
N ALA A 46 35.22 -23.05 35.73
CA ALA A 46 36.54 -23.23 35.10
C ALA A 46 36.98 -24.62 34.58
N TYR A 47 37.41 -24.67 33.31
CA TYR A 47 38.75 -25.08 32.81
C TYR A 47 38.67 -25.33 31.29
N ARG A 48 39.39 -24.53 30.48
CA ARG A 48 40.55 -24.91 29.65
C ARG A 48 40.43 -26.22 28.84
N VAL A 49 40.28 -26.00 27.52
CA VAL A 49 40.94 -26.64 26.36
C VAL A 49 41.61 -28.00 26.58
N PHE A 50 41.15 -29.01 25.82
CA PHE A 50 42.01 -30.02 25.19
C PHE A 50 41.48 -30.39 23.81
N ASP A 51 42.35 -30.25 22.82
CA ASP A 51 42.26 -30.84 21.48
C ASP A 51 42.54 -32.35 21.60
N HIS A 52 41.70 -33.18 20.99
CA HIS A 52 42.13 -34.47 20.43
C HIS A 52 41.11 -34.93 19.39
N ALA A 53 41.59 -35.00 18.15
CA ALA A 53 40.90 -35.56 17.00
C ALA A 53 40.84 -37.09 17.08
N GLU A 54 39.68 -37.67 16.77
CA GLU A 54 39.60 -38.99 16.14
C GLU A 54 38.41 -39.03 15.17
N ALA A 55 38.74 -39.28 13.90
CA ALA A 55 37.83 -39.29 12.78
C ALA A 55 37.18 -40.67 12.59
N LYS A 56 35.89 -40.71 12.19
CA LYS A 56 35.41 -41.60 11.11
C LYS A 56 33.98 -41.27 10.64
N HIS A 57 33.92 -40.85 9.38
CA HIS A 57 32.86 -40.91 8.35
C HIS A 57 31.42 -41.35 8.72
N ASN A 58 30.43 -40.52 8.35
CA ASN A 58 29.71 -40.70 7.08
C ASN A 58 28.80 -39.51 6.70
N LYS A 59 29.08 -38.96 5.51
CA LYS A 59 28.20 -38.38 4.46
C LYS A 59 27.05 -37.43 4.86
N ASN A 60 27.28 -36.13 4.66
CA ASN A 60 26.27 -35.16 4.24
C ASN A 60 26.67 -34.56 2.87
N PRO A 61 25.73 -34.27 1.95
CA PRO A 61 26.04 -33.63 0.69
C PRO A 61 26.34 -32.13 0.92
N SER A 62 27.45 -31.67 0.36
CA SER A 62 27.86 -30.28 0.34
C SER A 62 26.89 -29.46 -0.53
N PHE A 63 26.16 -28.51 0.08
CA PHE A 63 25.68 -27.35 -0.67
C PHE A 63 26.75 -26.26 -0.58
N THR A 64 27.48 -26.10 -1.68
CA THR A 64 28.44 -25.01 -1.88
C THR A 64 27.65 -23.70 -2.03
N ILE A 65 27.66 -22.85 -1.01
CA ILE A 65 27.23 -21.45 -1.16
C ILE A 65 28.26 -20.80 -2.09
N THR A 66 27.86 -20.62 -3.34
CA THR A 66 28.65 -19.90 -4.34
C THR A 66 28.29 -18.43 -4.16
N THR A 67 29.04 -17.71 -3.33
CA THR A 67 28.97 -16.25 -3.25
C THR A 67 29.49 -15.70 -4.58
N ARG A 68 28.61 -15.46 -5.55
CA ARG A 68 28.96 -14.66 -6.73
C ARG A 68 28.92 -13.19 -6.30
N THR A 69 30.05 -12.70 -5.81
CA THR A 69 30.36 -11.28 -5.86
C THR A 69 30.42 -10.87 -7.34
N LEU A 70 29.39 -10.17 -7.80
CA LEU A 70 29.45 -9.46 -9.08
C LEU A 70 30.39 -8.26 -8.89
N SER A 71 31.67 -8.49 -9.16
CA SER A 71 32.63 -7.44 -9.44
C SER A 71 32.24 -6.82 -10.78
N ILE A 72 31.54 -5.69 -10.75
CA ILE A 72 31.42 -4.83 -11.94
C ILE A 72 32.76 -4.12 -12.09
N ASP A 73 33.51 -4.52 -13.11
CA ASP A 73 34.75 -3.88 -13.51
C ASP A 73 34.52 -2.39 -13.77
N SER A 74 35.13 -1.58 -12.91
CA SER A 74 35.30 -0.14 -13.09
C SER A 74 36.43 0.10 -14.10
N ALA A 75 36.16 -0.06 -15.40
CA ALA A 75 37.12 0.32 -16.42
C ALA A 75 36.49 0.67 -17.78
N LYS A 76 36.72 1.94 -18.17
CA LYS A 76 36.48 2.61 -19.46
C LYS A 76 35.14 3.32 -19.64
N LEU A 77 34.97 4.36 -18.82
CA LEU A 77 34.21 5.56 -19.19
C LEU A 77 34.93 6.26 -20.35
N THR A 78 34.41 6.08 -21.56
CA THR A 78 34.66 6.98 -22.69
C THR A 78 33.69 8.15 -22.59
N ASN A 79 34.22 9.38 -22.56
CA ASN A 79 33.51 10.67 -22.50
C ASN A 79 32.16 10.67 -23.24
N GLY A 80 31.08 10.69 -22.47
CA GLY A 80 29.69 10.79 -22.93
C GLY A 80 28.68 10.76 -21.78
N GLU A 81 29.01 11.35 -20.62
CA GLU A 81 28.08 11.49 -19.50
C GLU A 81 27.18 12.71 -19.71
N THR A 82 26.06 12.51 -20.40
CA THR A 82 24.89 13.35 -20.24
C THR A 82 24.06 12.78 -19.09
N ASN A 83 23.82 13.57 -18.05
CA ASN A 83 22.93 13.33 -16.89
C ASN A 83 21.90 12.20 -17.11
N ARG A 84 22.16 10.99 -16.59
CA ARG A 84 21.10 9.97 -16.48
C ARG A 84 20.19 10.37 -15.32
N ALA A 85 18.94 10.71 -15.63
CA ALA A 85 17.87 10.97 -14.67
C ALA A 85 16.75 9.95 -14.87
N GLY A 86 15.82 9.83 -13.91
CA GLY A 86 14.69 8.92 -14.02
C GLY A 86 14.49 8.04 -12.78
N PRO A 87 13.44 7.20 -12.79
CA PRO A 87 13.03 6.42 -11.63
C PRO A 87 14.09 5.44 -11.13
N LEU A 88 14.83 4.77 -12.04
CA LEU A 88 15.85 3.79 -11.64
C LEU A 88 17.04 4.48 -10.98
N VAL A 89 17.49 5.62 -11.53
CA VAL A 89 18.59 6.40 -10.98
C VAL A 89 18.23 6.95 -9.58
N GLU A 90 17.00 7.46 -9.42
CA GLU A 90 16.53 7.94 -8.13
C GLU A 90 16.41 6.80 -7.10
N TYR A 91 15.97 5.62 -7.53
CA TYR A 91 15.91 4.44 -6.67
C TYR A 91 17.29 4.04 -6.15
N GLU A 92 18.28 3.93 -7.04
CA GLU A 92 19.68 3.61 -6.69
C GLU A 92 20.27 4.66 -5.73
N ARG A 93 19.98 5.95 -5.98
CA ARG A 93 20.38 7.05 -5.08
C ARG A 93 19.81 6.86 -3.67
N ARG A 94 18.52 6.52 -3.55
CA ARG A 94 17.85 6.32 -2.26
C ARG A 94 18.39 5.11 -1.51
N ILE A 95 18.71 4.01 -2.22
CA ILE A 95 19.38 2.85 -1.60
C ILE A 95 20.76 3.24 -1.08
N ALA A 96 21.57 3.93 -1.90
CA ALA A 96 22.92 4.35 -1.51
C ALA A 96 22.92 5.27 -0.28
N ASN A 97 21.87 6.08 -0.11
CA ASN A 97 21.68 6.94 1.05
C ASN A 97 21.03 6.24 2.26
N GLY A 98 20.60 4.98 2.13
CA GLY A 98 19.85 4.27 3.17
C GLY A 98 18.42 4.78 3.36
N GLU A 99 17.88 5.55 2.41
CA GLU A 99 16.48 6.01 2.40
C GLU A 99 15.50 4.89 1.97
N LEU A 100 15.99 3.89 1.23
CA LEU A 100 15.23 2.71 0.81
C LEU A 100 16.03 1.43 1.04
N VAL A 101 15.32 0.33 1.30
CA VAL A 101 15.88 -1.03 1.30
C VAL A 101 15.94 -1.52 -0.14
N GLU A 102 16.97 -2.29 -0.47
CA GLU A 102 17.09 -2.95 -1.77
C GLU A 102 15.94 -3.92 -2.00
N GLY A 103 15.25 -3.74 -3.11
CA GLY A 103 14.15 -4.56 -3.55
C GLY A 103 14.63 -5.86 -4.16
N ASP A 104 13.70 -6.81 -4.26
CA ASP A 104 13.87 -8.05 -4.99
C ASP A 104 14.03 -7.82 -6.49
N VAL A 105 14.44 -8.88 -7.18
CA VAL A 105 14.69 -8.87 -8.62
C VAL A 105 13.46 -8.39 -9.41
N CYS A 106 12.26 -8.77 -8.98
CA CYS A 106 11.00 -8.37 -9.62
C CYS A 106 10.74 -6.85 -9.53
N GLN A 107 11.07 -6.23 -8.40
CA GLN A 107 10.96 -4.79 -8.22
C GLN A 107 11.97 -4.04 -9.13
N VAL A 108 13.20 -4.54 -9.23
CA VAL A 108 14.25 -3.96 -10.11
C VAL A 108 13.89 -4.09 -11.59
N GLU A 109 13.34 -5.24 -12.01
CA GLU A 109 12.81 -5.42 -13.36
C GLU A 109 11.68 -4.41 -13.68
N THR A 110 10.79 -4.18 -12.70
CA THR A 110 9.73 -3.19 -12.84
C THR A 110 10.27 -1.76 -12.95
N LEU A 111 11.31 -1.42 -12.18
CA LEU A 111 11.99 -0.12 -12.30
C LEU A 111 12.64 0.06 -13.66
N THR A 112 13.15 -1.01 -14.26
CA THR A 112 13.71 -0.98 -15.61
C THR A 112 12.63 -0.64 -16.64
N GLU A 113 11.43 -1.22 -16.51
CA GLU A 113 10.29 -0.87 -17.39
C GLU A 113 9.80 0.57 -17.18
N LEU A 114 9.80 1.06 -15.93
CA LEU A 114 9.48 2.46 -15.64
C LEU A 114 10.54 3.42 -16.20
N GLN A 115 11.82 3.03 -16.16
CA GLN A 115 12.91 3.80 -16.77
C GLN A 115 12.76 3.84 -18.29
N ARG A 116 12.47 2.70 -18.94
CA ARG A 116 12.16 2.64 -20.37
C ARG A 116 11.04 3.62 -20.74
N LEU A 117 9.93 3.59 -20.00
CA LEU A 117 8.81 4.50 -20.23
C LEU A 117 9.21 5.97 -20.03
N TYR A 118 9.99 6.25 -18.98
CA TYR A 118 10.50 7.60 -18.73
C TYR A 118 11.34 8.11 -19.92
N ASP A 119 12.28 7.30 -20.40
CA ASP A 119 13.15 7.65 -21.53
C ASP A 119 12.33 7.87 -22.81
N GLU A 120 11.37 6.98 -23.11
CA GLU A 120 10.48 7.12 -24.27
C GLU A 120 9.63 8.41 -24.21
N LEU A 121 9.12 8.78 -23.02
CA LEU A 121 8.36 10.01 -22.83
C LEU A 121 9.22 11.25 -23.02
N VAL A 122 10.46 11.24 -22.52
CA VAL A 122 11.41 12.36 -22.67
C VAL A 122 11.80 12.53 -24.13
N GLU A 123 12.10 11.45 -24.84
CA GLU A 123 12.45 11.48 -26.26
C GLU A 123 11.28 11.94 -27.15
N ASN A 124 10.03 11.66 -26.76
CA ASN A 124 8.83 11.96 -27.54
C ASN A 124 7.98 13.10 -26.95
N ALA A 125 8.53 13.94 -26.07
CA ALA A 125 7.75 14.93 -25.31
C ALA A 125 6.93 15.89 -26.20
N ASP A 126 7.52 16.37 -27.28
CA ASP A 126 6.86 17.23 -28.28
C ASP A 126 5.75 16.49 -29.04
N ALA A 127 6.01 15.25 -29.47
CA ALA A 127 5.06 14.44 -30.22
C ALA A 127 3.85 14.03 -29.35
N CYS A 128 4.08 13.82 -28.05
CA CYS A 128 3.05 13.56 -27.06
C CYS A 128 2.35 14.84 -26.57
N GLN A 129 2.87 16.04 -26.86
CA GLN A 129 2.35 17.32 -26.37
C GLN A 129 2.37 17.45 -24.83
N LEU A 130 3.43 16.93 -24.19
CA LEU A 130 3.56 16.92 -22.73
C LEU A 130 3.86 18.32 -22.17
N ASP A 131 4.62 19.15 -22.87
CA ASP A 131 5.04 20.47 -22.36
C ASP A 131 3.91 21.51 -22.32
N GLN A 132 3.87 22.29 -21.24
CA GLN A 132 2.97 23.44 -21.07
C GLN A 132 3.49 24.77 -21.68
N THR A 133 4.58 24.76 -22.45
CA THR A 133 5.30 26.00 -22.78
C THR A 133 4.40 27.06 -23.42
N ALA A 134 4.25 28.15 -22.65
CA ALA A 134 3.72 29.43 -23.06
C ALA A 134 4.51 29.95 -24.28
N GLU A 135 3.77 30.51 -25.24
CA GLU A 135 4.27 31.21 -26.42
C GLU A 135 5.19 30.40 -27.35
N LYS A 136 4.57 29.76 -28.36
CA LYS A 136 5.30 29.31 -29.55
C LYS A 136 6.08 30.50 -30.14
N PRO A 137 7.41 30.41 -30.36
CA PRO A 137 8.12 31.46 -31.07
C PRO A 137 7.56 31.53 -32.49
N ILE A 138 7.13 32.73 -32.89
CA ILE A 138 6.74 33.06 -34.26
C ILE A 138 8.00 32.92 -35.14
N ARG A 139 8.27 31.70 -35.60
CA ARG A 139 9.23 31.42 -36.67
C ARG A 139 8.48 30.75 -37.80
N THR A 140 8.06 31.58 -38.76
CA THR A 140 7.85 31.30 -40.21
C THR A 140 7.60 29.85 -40.66
N GLY A 141 6.73 29.12 -39.95
CA GLY A 141 6.35 27.73 -40.23
C GLY A 141 4.89 27.43 -39.89
N TRP A 142 4.09 28.47 -39.67
CA TRP A 142 2.67 28.39 -39.28
C TRP A 142 1.80 27.62 -40.29
N LEU A 143 2.24 27.50 -41.56
CA LEU A 143 1.53 26.75 -42.59
C LEU A 143 1.83 25.24 -42.62
N TRP A 144 2.89 24.76 -41.94
CA TRP A 144 3.25 23.33 -41.94
C TRP A 144 2.75 22.57 -40.71
N SER A 145 2.56 23.24 -39.57
CA SER A 145 2.00 22.62 -38.35
C SER A 145 0.51 22.27 -38.50
N ARG A 146 -0.20 22.85 -39.48
CA ARG A 146 -1.60 22.53 -39.79
C ARG A 146 -1.75 21.43 -40.85
N LEU A 147 -0.65 21.01 -41.48
CA LEU A 147 -0.62 19.99 -42.54
C LEU A 147 -0.06 18.63 -42.06
N LEU A 148 0.43 18.56 -40.82
CA LEU A 148 0.71 17.30 -40.17
C LEU A 148 -0.63 16.74 -39.67
N SER A 149 -1.12 15.68 -40.30
CA SER A 149 -2.13 14.81 -39.72
C SER A 149 -1.60 14.35 -38.37
N HIS A 150 -2.13 14.92 -37.29
CA HIS A 150 -1.71 14.53 -35.95
C HIS A 150 -2.19 13.09 -35.76
N PRO A 151 -1.32 12.14 -35.39
CA PRO A 151 -1.78 10.79 -35.11
C PRO A 151 -2.84 10.89 -34.03
N SER A 152 -4.00 10.27 -34.26
CA SER A 152 -5.11 10.23 -33.30
C SER A 152 -4.74 9.52 -32.00
N TYR A 153 -3.53 8.97 -31.90
CA TYR A 153 -3.05 8.25 -30.73
C TYR A 153 -1.61 8.67 -30.41
N SER A 154 -1.27 8.66 -29.12
CA SER A 154 0.12 8.92 -28.69
C SER A 154 1.08 7.87 -29.29
N PRO A 155 2.30 8.28 -29.71
CA PRO A 155 3.33 7.36 -30.18
C PRO A 155 3.87 6.47 -29.05
N VAL A 156 3.77 6.93 -27.79
CA VAL A 156 4.24 6.19 -26.61
C VAL A 156 3.10 5.38 -26.01
N LYS A 157 3.38 4.11 -25.70
CA LYS A 157 2.43 3.26 -24.96
C LYS A 157 2.51 3.55 -23.47
N GLY A 158 1.37 3.50 -22.82
CA GLY A 158 1.26 3.54 -21.37
C GLY A 158 1.83 2.31 -20.67
N LEU A 159 1.69 2.25 -19.36
CA LEU A 159 2.09 1.11 -18.54
C LEU A 159 0.98 0.73 -17.56
N TYR A 160 0.52 -0.51 -17.66
CA TYR A 160 -0.39 -1.12 -16.70
C TYR A 160 0.41 -2.04 -15.79
N LEU A 161 0.67 -1.58 -14.57
CA LEU A 161 1.42 -2.29 -13.56
C LEU A 161 0.47 -3.05 -12.63
N TYR A 162 0.63 -4.36 -12.51
CA TYR A 162 -0.17 -5.15 -11.57
C TYR A 162 0.66 -6.12 -10.75
N GLY A 163 0.11 -6.57 -9.62
CA GLY A 163 0.77 -7.55 -8.76
C GLY A 163 0.12 -7.61 -7.39
N GLY A 164 0.59 -8.53 -6.55
CA GLY A 164 0.06 -8.77 -5.20
C GLY A 164 0.09 -7.53 -4.30
N VAL A 165 -0.63 -7.59 -3.18
CA VAL A 165 -0.67 -6.50 -2.20
C VAL A 165 0.71 -6.28 -1.59
N GLY A 166 1.10 -5.01 -1.39
CA GLY A 166 2.33 -4.67 -0.68
C GLY A 166 3.63 -4.87 -1.45
N THR A 167 3.56 -5.17 -2.76
CA THR A 167 4.73 -5.34 -3.65
C THR A 167 5.42 -4.02 -4.06
N GLY A 168 5.01 -2.88 -3.50
CA GLY A 168 5.64 -1.58 -3.75
C GLY A 168 5.11 -0.79 -4.96
N LYS A 169 4.01 -1.22 -5.61
CA LYS A 169 3.42 -0.54 -6.79
C LYS A 169 3.29 0.99 -6.64
N THR A 170 2.73 1.45 -5.52
CA THR A 170 2.53 2.89 -5.23
C THR A 170 3.85 3.62 -5.11
N MET A 171 4.84 3.04 -4.42
CA MET A 171 6.20 3.61 -4.29
C MET A 171 6.89 3.69 -5.65
N LEU A 172 6.76 2.67 -6.50
CA LEU A 172 7.29 2.67 -7.86
C LEU A 172 6.64 3.75 -8.73
N MET A 173 5.32 3.90 -8.62
CA MET A 173 4.59 5.00 -9.26
C MET A 173 5.03 6.37 -8.72
N ASP A 174 5.32 6.50 -7.42
CA ASP A 174 5.87 7.73 -6.82
C ASP A 174 7.22 8.08 -7.45
N LEU A 175 8.14 7.12 -7.51
CA LEU A 175 9.47 7.32 -8.10
C LEU A 175 9.37 7.77 -9.55
N PHE A 176 8.53 7.12 -10.34
CA PHE A 176 8.29 7.51 -11.72
C PHE A 176 7.69 8.91 -11.83
N PHE A 177 6.59 9.18 -11.12
CA PHE A 177 5.85 10.43 -11.28
C PHE A 177 6.67 11.66 -10.88
N HIS A 178 7.47 11.56 -9.81
CA HIS A 178 8.26 12.69 -9.30
C HIS A 178 9.51 13.00 -10.13
N GLN A 179 10.02 12.03 -10.89
CA GLN A 179 11.18 12.26 -11.77
C GLN A 179 10.79 12.92 -13.10
N LEU A 180 9.50 12.89 -13.47
CA LEU A 180 9.03 13.58 -14.67
C LEU A 180 9.08 15.11 -14.53
N PRO A 181 9.43 15.85 -15.60
CA PRO A 181 9.50 17.32 -15.57
C PRO A 181 8.23 17.97 -15.02
N SER A 182 8.40 18.98 -14.17
CA SER A 182 7.29 19.67 -13.49
C SER A 182 6.42 20.52 -14.42
N ASN A 183 6.96 20.92 -15.57
CA ASN A 183 6.26 21.69 -16.60
C ASN A 183 5.39 20.82 -17.52
N TRP A 184 5.36 19.49 -17.33
CA TRP A 184 4.53 18.60 -18.12
C TRP A 184 3.07 18.59 -17.67
N ARG A 185 2.15 18.41 -18.62
CA ARG A 185 0.72 18.11 -18.36
C ARG A 185 0.58 16.67 -17.89
N LYS A 186 0.85 16.45 -16.61
CA LYS A 186 0.72 15.16 -15.93
C LYS A 186 -0.19 15.27 -14.72
N LYS A 187 -1.01 14.24 -14.49
CA LYS A 187 -1.89 14.17 -13.32
C LYS A 187 -1.84 12.78 -12.72
N ARG A 188 -1.71 12.73 -11.39
CA ARG A 188 -1.87 11.50 -10.61
C ARG A 188 -3.09 11.60 -9.71
N ILE A 189 -3.90 10.55 -9.69
CA ILE A 189 -5.15 10.50 -8.94
C ILE A 189 -5.51 9.04 -8.62
N HIS A 190 -6.18 8.80 -7.49
CA HIS A 190 -6.76 7.49 -7.21
C HIS A 190 -7.93 7.20 -8.14
N PHE A 191 -8.10 5.94 -8.55
CA PHE A 191 -9.14 5.55 -9.51
C PHE A 191 -10.56 5.94 -9.06
N HIS A 192 -10.87 5.79 -7.77
CA HIS A 192 -12.20 6.16 -7.24
C HIS A 192 -12.46 7.67 -7.38
N ASP A 193 -11.50 8.50 -7.00
CA ASP A 193 -11.62 9.97 -7.13
C ASP A 193 -11.71 10.40 -8.60
N PHE A 194 -11.00 9.70 -9.48
CA PHE A 194 -11.12 9.90 -10.92
C PHE A 194 -12.54 9.63 -11.41
N MET A 195 -13.15 8.51 -11.00
CA MET A 195 -14.54 8.20 -11.39
C MET A 195 -15.54 9.20 -10.80
N LEU A 196 -15.37 9.65 -9.56
CA LEU A 196 -16.21 10.71 -8.97
C LEU A 196 -16.14 12.00 -9.78
N ASN A 197 -14.94 12.40 -10.23
CA ASN A 197 -14.77 13.55 -11.10
C ASN A 197 -15.48 13.34 -12.46
N VAL A 198 -15.26 12.20 -13.10
CA VAL A 198 -15.92 11.84 -14.37
C VAL A 198 -17.44 11.93 -14.25
N HIS A 199 -18.02 11.36 -13.19
CA HIS A 199 -19.46 11.43 -12.94
C HIS A 199 -19.93 12.87 -12.75
N SER A 200 -19.20 13.68 -11.96
CA SER A 200 -19.51 15.11 -11.79
C SER A 200 -19.53 15.86 -13.12
N LEU A 201 -18.51 15.66 -13.97
CA LEU A 201 -18.44 16.29 -15.29
C LEU A 201 -19.55 15.80 -16.23
N LEU A 202 -19.89 14.50 -16.20
CA LEU A 202 -21.03 13.97 -16.95
C LEU A 202 -22.36 14.59 -16.52
N GLN A 203 -22.54 14.85 -15.22
CA GLN A 203 -23.73 15.54 -14.72
C GLN A 203 -23.81 16.98 -15.22
N LYS A 204 -22.68 17.70 -15.23
CA LYS A 204 -22.57 19.07 -15.74
C LYS A 204 -22.91 19.15 -17.23
N HIS A 205 -22.51 18.16 -18.01
CA HIS A 205 -22.69 18.11 -19.47
C HIS A 205 -23.93 17.29 -19.91
N LYS A 206 -24.90 17.11 -19.01
CA LYS A 206 -26.16 16.43 -19.31
C LYS A 206 -26.90 17.10 -20.47
N GLY A 207 -27.43 16.27 -21.38
CA GLY A 207 -28.24 16.73 -22.52
C GLY A 207 -27.43 16.93 -23.81
N LEU A 208 -26.10 16.80 -23.78
CA LEU A 208 -25.29 16.70 -24.98
C LEU A 208 -25.44 15.34 -25.66
N SER A 209 -25.19 15.28 -26.96
CA SER A 209 -25.26 14.03 -27.75
C SER A 209 -24.21 13.01 -27.32
N ASP A 210 -23.00 13.46 -27.03
CA ASP A 210 -21.93 12.62 -26.48
C ASP A 210 -21.16 13.36 -25.36
N PRO A 211 -21.67 13.32 -24.11
CA PRO A 211 -21.03 14.03 -23.01
C PRO A 211 -19.65 13.45 -22.68
N LEU A 212 -19.38 12.18 -23.01
CA LEU A 212 -18.09 11.54 -22.72
C LEU A 212 -16.94 12.10 -23.55
N ASP A 213 -17.19 12.51 -24.80
CA ASP A 213 -16.16 13.15 -25.62
C ASP A 213 -15.75 14.52 -25.03
N VAL A 214 -16.73 15.28 -24.53
CA VAL A 214 -16.49 16.56 -23.85
C VAL A 214 -15.72 16.36 -22.55
N VAL A 215 -16.14 15.40 -21.72
CA VAL A 215 -15.42 15.05 -20.48
C VAL A 215 -13.98 14.60 -20.78
N ALA A 216 -13.77 13.78 -21.80
CA ALA A 216 -12.43 13.38 -22.23
C ALA A 216 -11.60 14.58 -22.72
N GLY A 217 -12.25 15.56 -23.36
CA GLY A 217 -11.64 16.84 -23.76
C GLY A 217 -11.11 17.60 -22.55
N GLU A 218 -11.97 17.85 -21.56
CA GLU A 218 -11.58 18.56 -20.34
C GLU A 218 -10.44 17.84 -19.59
N ILE A 219 -10.50 16.50 -19.48
CA ILE A 219 -9.42 15.72 -18.87
C ILE A 219 -8.11 15.86 -19.67
N SER A 220 -8.17 15.86 -20.99
CA SER A 220 -6.99 15.98 -21.86
C SER A 220 -6.35 17.37 -21.90
N GLU A 221 -7.11 18.40 -21.52
CA GLU A 221 -6.58 19.74 -21.32
C GLU A 221 -5.74 19.80 -20.03
N GLU A 222 -6.21 19.14 -18.96
CA GLU A 222 -5.51 19.07 -17.67
C GLU A 222 -4.27 18.15 -17.70
N ALA A 223 -4.37 17.01 -18.37
CA ALA A 223 -3.33 15.99 -18.36
C ALA A 223 -3.24 15.24 -19.69
N VAL A 224 -2.03 15.09 -20.20
CA VAL A 224 -1.69 14.15 -21.28
C VAL A 224 -1.21 12.83 -20.72
N LEU A 225 -0.40 12.88 -19.65
CA LEU A 225 0.00 11.71 -18.89
C LEU A 225 -0.89 11.54 -17.67
N LEU A 226 -1.74 10.51 -17.68
CA LEU A 226 -2.66 10.20 -16.60
C LEU A 226 -2.14 9.00 -15.81
N CYS A 227 -1.77 9.24 -14.55
CA CYS A 227 -1.34 8.23 -13.60
C CYS A 227 -2.51 7.85 -12.67
N LEU A 228 -3.08 6.65 -12.84
CA LEU A 228 -4.17 6.14 -12.01
C LEU A 228 -3.64 5.15 -10.96
N ASP A 229 -3.77 5.49 -9.69
CA ASP A 229 -3.40 4.60 -8.59
C ASP A 229 -4.60 3.75 -8.15
N GLU A 230 -4.34 2.50 -7.75
CA GLU A 230 -5.36 1.53 -7.29
C GLU A 230 -6.51 1.34 -8.30
N PHE A 231 -6.19 1.11 -9.58
CA PHE A 231 -7.17 0.87 -10.62
C PHE A 231 -7.92 -0.45 -10.37
N MET A 232 -9.15 -0.33 -9.88
CA MET A 232 -10.05 -1.45 -9.59
C MET A 232 -11.49 -1.10 -9.98
N VAL A 233 -12.14 -1.98 -10.74
CA VAL A 233 -13.52 -1.78 -11.18
C VAL A 233 -14.42 -2.82 -10.51
N THR A 234 -15.37 -2.36 -9.71
CA THR A 234 -16.36 -3.22 -9.04
C THR A 234 -17.79 -2.87 -9.44
N ASP A 235 -18.05 -1.60 -9.75
CA ASP A 235 -19.37 -1.11 -10.11
C ASP A 235 -19.71 -1.27 -11.61
N VAL A 236 -20.97 -1.59 -11.92
CA VAL A 236 -21.45 -1.79 -13.29
C VAL A 236 -21.57 -0.47 -14.07
N ALA A 237 -21.99 0.62 -13.43
CA ALA A 237 -22.10 1.91 -14.10
C ALA A 237 -20.72 2.43 -14.52
N ASP A 238 -19.73 2.27 -13.63
CA ASP A 238 -18.33 2.59 -13.92
C ASP A 238 -17.80 1.75 -15.08
N ALA A 239 -18.03 0.43 -15.06
CA ALA A 239 -17.61 -0.48 -16.13
C ALA A 239 -18.15 -0.06 -17.50
N LEU A 240 -19.43 0.34 -17.58
CA LEU A 240 -20.07 0.77 -18.82
C LEU A 240 -19.51 2.11 -19.34
N ILE A 241 -19.12 3.02 -18.44
CA ILE A 241 -18.54 4.32 -18.79
C ILE A 241 -17.12 4.17 -19.31
N LEU A 242 -16.30 3.36 -18.64
CA LEU A 242 -14.86 3.27 -18.88
C LEU A 242 -14.49 2.94 -20.33
N ASN A 243 -15.18 1.98 -20.96
CA ASN A 243 -14.91 1.61 -22.35
C ASN A 243 -15.04 2.79 -23.30
N ARG A 244 -16.14 3.55 -23.18
CA ARG A 244 -16.38 4.72 -24.03
C ARG A 244 -15.43 5.86 -23.67
N LEU A 245 -15.29 6.17 -22.38
CA LEU A 245 -14.41 7.25 -21.91
C LEU A 245 -12.97 7.06 -22.40
N PHE A 246 -12.39 5.88 -22.17
CA PHE A 246 -11.00 5.64 -22.52
C PHE A 246 -10.75 5.59 -24.03
N ARG A 247 -11.74 5.19 -24.84
CA ARG A 247 -11.66 5.36 -26.30
C ARG A 247 -11.48 6.83 -26.67
N HIS A 248 -12.26 7.74 -26.09
CA HIS A 248 -12.09 9.17 -26.32
C HIS A 248 -10.74 9.67 -25.79
N LEU A 249 -10.36 9.30 -24.56
CA LEU A 249 -9.07 9.70 -23.97
C LEU A 249 -7.89 9.26 -24.84
N PHE A 250 -7.85 8.00 -25.27
CA PHE A 250 -6.78 7.51 -26.15
C PHE A 250 -6.79 8.21 -27.51
N SER A 251 -7.98 8.50 -28.07
CA SER A 251 -8.11 9.26 -29.32
C SER A 251 -7.66 10.73 -29.23
N LYS A 252 -7.54 11.25 -28.00
CA LYS A 252 -7.01 12.59 -27.69
C LYS A 252 -5.53 12.54 -27.27
N GLY A 253 -4.87 11.39 -27.42
CA GLY A 253 -3.44 11.24 -27.14
C GLY A 253 -3.09 10.97 -25.68
N ILE A 254 -4.05 10.66 -24.81
CA ILE A 254 -3.76 10.32 -23.41
C ILE A 254 -2.85 9.09 -23.31
N ILE A 255 -1.85 9.20 -22.45
CA ILE A 255 -0.96 8.10 -22.06
C ILE A 255 -1.35 7.70 -20.64
N LEU A 256 -1.74 6.44 -20.47
CA LEU A 256 -2.17 5.90 -19.17
C LEU A 256 -1.01 5.18 -18.49
N VAL A 257 -0.72 5.54 -17.25
CA VAL A 257 0.10 4.71 -16.34
C VAL A 257 -0.81 4.33 -15.18
N SER A 258 -0.89 3.05 -14.84
CA SER A 258 -1.77 2.64 -13.74
C SER A 258 -1.19 1.53 -12.89
N THR A 259 -1.52 1.54 -11.60
CA THR A 259 -1.25 0.44 -10.68
C THR A 259 -2.54 -0.32 -10.38
N SER A 260 -2.47 -1.65 -10.23
CA SER A 260 -3.62 -2.46 -9.83
C SER A 260 -3.20 -3.70 -9.04
N ASN A 261 -4.09 -4.21 -8.19
CA ASN A 261 -3.94 -5.54 -7.59
C ASN A 261 -4.47 -6.66 -8.50
N ARG A 262 -4.96 -6.32 -9.71
CA ARG A 262 -5.53 -7.28 -10.67
C ARG A 262 -4.92 -7.11 -12.05
N ALA A 263 -4.66 -8.24 -12.71
CA ALA A 263 -4.35 -8.25 -14.13
C ALA A 263 -5.52 -7.61 -14.94
N PRO A 264 -5.26 -7.05 -16.14
CA PRO A 264 -6.31 -6.43 -16.95
C PRO A 264 -7.51 -7.33 -17.21
N ASP A 265 -7.28 -8.62 -17.48
CA ASP A 265 -8.35 -9.59 -17.70
C ASP A 265 -9.24 -9.74 -16.45
N ASN A 266 -8.68 -9.58 -15.25
CA ASN A 266 -9.40 -9.82 -14.01
C ASN A 266 -10.03 -8.55 -13.42
N LEU A 267 -9.85 -7.38 -14.05
CA LEU A 267 -10.30 -6.08 -13.53
C LEU A 267 -11.78 -6.08 -13.11
N TYR A 268 -12.64 -6.65 -13.95
CA TYR A 268 -14.10 -6.75 -13.73
C TYR A 268 -14.58 -8.21 -13.77
N GLU A 269 -13.80 -9.14 -13.20
CA GLU A 269 -14.14 -10.57 -13.20
C GLU A 269 -15.43 -10.83 -12.41
N GLY A 270 -16.34 -11.62 -12.99
CA GLY A 270 -17.65 -11.91 -12.38
C GLY A 270 -18.64 -10.74 -12.34
N GLY A 271 -18.28 -9.58 -12.90
CA GLY A 271 -19.14 -8.40 -12.97
C GLY A 271 -20.35 -8.56 -13.90
N LEU A 272 -21.40 -7.80 -13.64
CA LEU A 272 -22.63 -7.83 -14.43
C LEU A 272 -22.38 -7.29 -15.84
N GLN A 273 -22.84 -8.00 -16.88
CA GLN A 273 -22.60 -7.63 -18.29
C GLN A 273 -21.11 -7.47 -18.66
N ARG A 274 -20.23 -8.28 -18.06
CA ARG A 274 -18.78 -8.27 -18.30
C ARG A 274 -18.38 -8.25 -19.79
N ASP A 275 -19.16 -8.85 -20.68
CA ASP A 275 -18.91 -8.83 -22.13
C ASP A 275 -18.84 -7.40 -22.71
N LEU A 276 -19.59 -6.45 -22.13
CA LEU A 276 -19.54 -5.04 -22.51
C LEU A 276 -18.25 -4.34 -22.07
N PHE A 277 -17.53 -4.92 -21.11
CA PHE A 277 -16.26 -4.43 -20.58
C PHE A 277 -15.03 -5.02 -21.29
N LEU A 278 -15.15 -6.18 -21.95
CA LEU A 278 -14.05 -6.81 -22.69
C LEU A 278 -13.40 -5.89 -23.76
N PRO A 279 -14.15 -5.02 -24.49
CA PRO A 279 -13.54 -4.07 -25.41
C PRO A 279 -12.64 -3.03 -24.72
N PHE A 280 -12.94 -2.66 -23.47
CA PHE A 280 -12.06 -1.80 -22.68
C PHE A 280 -10.75 -2.51 -22.34
N ILE A 281 -10.82 -3.77 -21.89
CA ILE A 281 -9.63 -4.58 -21.60
C ILE A 281 -8.74 -4.70 -22.85
N SER A 282 -9.36 -4.88 -24.02
CA SER A 282 -8.64 -4.94 -25.30
C SER A 282 -7.94 -3.63 -25.62
N ALA A 283 -8.64 -2.50 -25.51
CA ALA A 283 -8.05 -1.17 -25.72
C ALA A 283 -6.93 -0.87 -24.72
N LEU A 284 -7.09 -1.27 -23.46
CA LEU A 284 -6.09 -1.11 -22.42
C LEU A 284 -4.80 -1.86 -22.77
N LYS A 285 -4.90 -3.13 -23.19
CA LYS A 285 -3.76 -3.96 -23.63
C LYS A 285 -3.11 -3.46 -24.94
N GLU A 286 -3.89 -2.85 -25.81
CA GLU A 286 -3.36 -2.25 -27.04
C GLU A 286 -2.51 -1.01 -26.74
N ARG A 287 -3.00 -0.17 -25.82
CA ARG A 287 -2.44 1.16 -25.51
C ARG A 287 -1.44 1.17 -24.35
N CYS A 288 -1.36 0.11 -23.56
CA CYS A 288 -0.41 -0.03 -22.46
C CYS A 288 0.43 -1.30 -22.59
N VAL A 289 1.69 -1.22 -22.17
CA VAL A 289 2.48 -2.40 -21.82
C VAL A 289 1.94 -2.94 -20.51
N VAL A 290 1.65 -4.24 -20.44
CA VAL A 290 1.13 -4.89 -19.23
C VAL A 290 2.30 -5.56 -18.52
N HIS A 291 2.58 -5.12 -17.29
CA HIS A 291 3.74 -5.58 -16.51
C HIS A 291 3.31 -6.12 -15.15
N GLU A 292 3.72 -7.34 -14.82
CA GLU A 292 3.48 -7.97 -13.53
C GLU A 292 4.67 -7.76 -12.59
N ILE A 293 4.42 -7.22 -11.40
CA ILE A 293 5.35 -7.33 -10.28
C ILE A 293 5.17 -8.72 -9.68
N GLY A 294 5.87 -9.71 -10.23
CA GLY A 294 5.88 -11.10 -9.77
C GLY A 294 6.50 -11.31 -8.38
N SER A 295 6.65 -10.24 -7.58
CA SER A 295 7.18 -10.30 -6.23
C SER A 295 6.19 -11.01 -5.30
N SER A 296 6.67 -12.04 -4.60
CA SER A 296 5.97 -12.66 -3.48
C SER A 296 6.21 -11.92 -2.15
N VAL A 297 7.03 -10.87 -2.18
CA VAL A 297 7.43 -10.09 -1.02
C VAL A 297 6.41 -8.97 -0.80
N ASP A 298 5.72 -9.02 0.33
CA ASP A 298 4.98 -7.88 0.87
C ASP A 298 5.96 -7.02 1.68
N TYR A 299 6.46 -5.95 1.08
CA TYR A 299 7.43 -5.04 1.70
C TYR A 299 6.88 -4.35 2.94
N ARG A 300 5.55 -4.23 3.09
CA ARG A 300 4.93 -3.69 4.30
C ARG A 300 5.18 -4.60 5.51
N LYS A 301 5.34 -5.91 5.28
CA LYS A 301 5.65 -6.89 6.33
C LYS A 301 7.12 -6.86 6.76
N MET A 302 8.03 -6.35 5.94
CA MET A 302 9.45 -6.25 6.29
C MET A 302 9.73 -5.11 7.28
N THR A 303 8.90 -4.08 7.22
CA THR A 303 8.87 -2.92 8.13
C THR A 303 8.13 -3.19 9.45
N SER A 304 7.71 -4.43 9.72
CA SER A 304 6.98 -4.81 10.95
C SER A 304 7.84 -4.55 12.19
N GLY A 305 7.71 -3.36 12.76
CA GLY A 305 8.36 -2.94 13.99
C GLY A 305 7.58 -3.46 15.20
N GLU A 306 8.33 -4.08 16.11
CA GLU A 306 7.93 -4.74 17.35
C GLU A 306 7.29 -3.80 18.42
N GLU A 307 6.58 -2.73 18.05
CA GLU A 307 6.10 -1.74 19.04
C GLU A 307 4.80 -2.16 19.77
N GLY A 308 4.25 -3.33 19.45
CA GLY A 308 3.27 -4.02 20.29
C GLY A 308 1.87 -3.37 20.39
N TYR A 309 1.45 -2.52 19.46
CA TYR A 309 0.13 -1.85 19.47
C TYR A 309 -1.03 -2.71 18.94
N TYR A 310 -0.73 -3.77 18.19
CA TYR A 310 -1.67 -4.86 17.88
C TYR A 310 -1.48 -6.00 18.89
N LEU A 311 -2.43 -6.13 19.81
CA LEU A 311 -2.39 -7.09 20.91
C LEU A 311 -3.22 -8.32 20.57
N VAL A 312 -2.56 -9.45 20.35
CA VAL A 312 -3.24 -10.74 20.10
C VAL A 312 -3.55 -11.44 21.42
N GLY A 313 -4.82 -11.59 21.75
CA GLY A 313 -5.27 -12.35 22.92
C GLY A 313 -6.52 -11.77 23.58
N ARG A 314 -7.39 -12.66 24.06
CA ARG A 314 -8.72 -12.33 24.62
C ARG A 314 -8.68 -11.55 25.94
N ASN A 315 -7.54 -11.48 26.63
CA ASN A 315 -7.40 -10.87 27.96
C ASN A 315 -6.46 -9.65 28.00
N LEU A 316 -6.31 -8.95 26.87
CA LEU A 316 -5.36 -7.83 26.75
C LEU A 316 -6.02 -6.44 26.83
N SER A 317 -7.32 -6.39 27.12
CA SER A 317 -8.11 -5.16 27.30
C SER A 317 -7.52 -4.21 28.34
N GLY A 318 -7.02 -4.75 29.46
CA GLY A 318 -6.37 -3.94 30.50
C GLY A 318 -5.12 -3.22 29.98
N ILE A 319 -4.32 -3.89 29.15
CA ILE A 319 -3.12 -3.31 28.52
C ILE A 319 -3.51 -2.26 27.49
N LEU A 320 -4.53 -2.52 26.68
CA LEU A 320 -5.06 -1.54 25.72
C LEU A 320 -5.51 -0.27 26.43
N ARG A 321 -6.29 -0.41 27.51
CA ARG A 321 -6.76 0.72 28.33
C ARG A 321 -5.60 1.49 28.97
N GLN A 322 -4.59 0.79 29.48
CA GLN A 322 -3.39 1.42 30.02
C GLN A 322 -2.65 2.24 28.95
N ARG A 323 -2.47 1.70 27.75
CA ARG A 323 -1.81 2.43 26.66
C ARG A 323 -2.65 3.60 26.16
N PHE A 324 -3.97 3.44 26.09
CA PHE A 324 -4.87 4.54 25.80
C PHE A 324 -4.72 5.66 26.84
N GLN A 325 -4.66 5.34 28.14
CA GLN A 325 -4.43 6.32 29.19
C GLN A 325 -3.08 7.05 29.05
N GLN A 326 -2.01 6.31 28.68
CA GLN A 326 -0.70 6.92 28.43
C GLN A 326 -0.74 7.91 27.25
N MET A 327 -1.51 7.62 26.20
CA MET A 327 -1.64 8.47 25.02
C MET A 327 -2.43 9.76 25.30
N ILE A 328 -3.48 9.69 26.13
CA ILE A 328 -4.25 10.88 26.51
C ILE A 328 -3.55 11.71 27.61
N GLY A 329 -2.57 11.13 28.31
CA GLY A 329 -1.80 11.81 29.35
C GLY A 329 -2.65 12.13 30.58
N GLU A 330 -2.64 13.40 30.99
CA GLU A 330 -3.42 13.90 32.14
C GLU A 330 -4.88 14.21 31.79
N ALA A 331 -5.27 14.13 30.51
CA ALA A 331 -6.64 14.39 30.10
C ALA A 331 -7.58 13.28 30.54
N GLU A 332 -8.79 13.68 30.93
CA GLU A 332 -9.86 12.75 31.31
C GLU A 332 -10.64 12.30 30.06
N ALA A 333 -10.67 10.99 29.83
CA ALA A 333 -11.46 10.41 28.74
C ALA A 333 -12.95 10.51 29.07
N THR A 334 -13.69 11.22 28.24
CA THR A 334 -15.13 11.46 28.42
C THR A 334 -15.89 11.15 27.13
N PRO A 335 -17.19 10.84 27.20
CA PRO A 335 -18.01 10.73 26.00
C PRO A 335 -17.96 12.02 25.17
N GLN A 336 -17.83 11.87 23.86
CA GLN A 336 -17.81 13.00 22.93
C GLN A 336 -18.69 12.76 21.72
N GLU A 337 -19.09 13.84 21.06
CA GLU A 337 -19.78 13.79 19.77
C GLU A 337 -18.87 14.25 18.64
N VAL A 338 -19.10 13.67 17.47
CA VAL A 338 -18.45 14.02 16.21
C VAL A 338 -19.51 14.29 15.17
N GLU A 339 -19.42 15.46 14.53
CA GLU A 339 -20.25 15.76 13.36
C GLU A 339 -19.79 14.95 12.15
N VAL A 340 -20.77 14.34 11.48
CA VAL A 340 -20.62 13.60 10.24
C VAL A 340 -21.33 14.38 9.13
N VAL A 341 -20.98 14.10 7.86
CA VAL A 341 -21.60 14.73 6.69
C VAL A 341 -23.13 14.56 6.74
N MET A 342 -23.85 15.56 6.21
CA MET A 342 -25.32 15.59 6.13
C MET A 342 -26.05 15.67 7.49
N GLY A 343 -25.42 16.24 8.52
CA GLY A 343 -26.07 16.53 9.80
C GLY A 343 -26.23 15.33 10.73
N ARG A 344 -25.53 14.22 10.46
CA ARG A 344 -25.44 13.06 11.36
C ARG A 344 -24.41 13.34 12.45
N THR A 345 -24.59 12.73 13.63
CA THR A 345 -23.64 12.79 14.74
C THR A 345 -23.23 11.39 15.17
N LEU A 346 -21.93 11.14 15.30
CA LEU A 346 -21.38 9.90 15.83
C LEU A 346 -21.02 10.08 17.32
N GLN A 347 -21.53 9.18 18.14
CA GLN A 347 -21.20 9.10 19.56
C GLN A 347 -19.87 8.37 19.75
N VAL A 348 -18.94 9.00 20.44
CA VAL A 348 -17.65 8.46 20.84
C VAL A 348 -17.72 8.14 22.33
N PRO A 349 -17.69 6.86 22.73
CA PRO A 349 -17.85 6.44 24.13
C PRO A 349 -16.84 7.09 25.06
N LEU A 350 -15.58 7.14 24.65
CA LEU A 350 -14.48 7.74 25.39
C LEU A 350 -13.53 8.42 24.42
N GLY A 351 -13.33 9.72 24.59
CA GLY A 351 -12.42 10.52 23.78
C GLY A 351 -11.68 11.56 24.62
N ALA A 352 -10.38 11.72 24.36
CA ALA A 352 -9.55 12.77 24.94
C ALA A 352 -8.29 12.97 24.09
N ASN A 353 -7.78 14.21 24.02
CA ASN A 353 -6.52 14.55 23.33
C ASN A 353 -6.36 13.92 21.93
N GLY A 354 -7.42 13.95 21.12
CA GLY A 354 -7.39 13.39 19.76
C GLY A 354 -7.30 11.86 19.70
N CYS A 355 -7.45 11.17 20.82
CA CYS A 355 -7.57 9.71 20.91
C CYS A 355 -9.02 9.31 21.21
N ALA A 356 -9.52 8.30 20.51
CA ALA A 356 -10.84 7.70 20.74
C ALA A 356 -10.69 6.25 21.18
N TYR A 357 -11.58 5.78 22.05
CA TYR A 357 -11.66 4.40 22.50
C TYR A 357 -13.06 3.84 22.20
N PHE A 358 -13.09 2.67 21.58
CA PHE A 358 -14.31 1.94 21.22
C PHE A 358 -14.14 0.45 21.51
N THR A 359 -15.23 -0.23 21.86
CA THR A 359 -15.30 -1.69 21.64
C THR A 359 -15.63 -1.98 20.17
N PHE A 360 -15.31 -3.19 19.72
CA PHE A 360 -15.59 -3.62 18.36
C PHE A 360 -17.09 -3.55 18.05
N GLU A 361 -17.95 -3.94 19.00
CA GLU A 361 -19.40 -3.92 18.78
C GLU A 361 -19.92 -2.49 18.57
N GLU A 362 -19.35 -1.51 19.27
CA GLU A 362 -19.77 -0.11 19.16
C GLU A 362 -19.45 0.51 17.80
N LEU A 363 -18.36 0.07 17.14
CA LEU A 363 -17.87 0.67 15.91
C LEU A 363 -18.18 -0.17 14.65
N CYS A 364 -18.27 -1.49 14.82
CA CYS A 364 -18.42 -2.45 13.71
C CYS A 364 -19.68 -3.32 13.80
N ASP A 365 -20.45 -3.35 14.90
CA ASP A 365 -21.78 -3.99 14.93
C ASP A 365 -22.94 -3.00 14.79
N ARG A 366 -22.65 -1.70 14.84
CA ARG A 366 -23.61 -0.63 14.53
C ARG A 366 -23.67 -0.33 13.02
N PRO A 367 -24.77 0.24 12.51
CA PRO A 367 -24.93 0.58 11.09
C PRO A 367 -24.16 1.88 10.74
N LEU A 368 -22.83 1.83 10.90
CA LEU A 368 -21.90 2.88 10.50
C LEU A 368 -21.32 2.59 9.11
N GLY A 369 -20.99 3.64 8.37
CA GLY A 369 -20.35 3.55 7.06
C GLY A 369 -19.11 4.44 6.96
N ALA A 370 -18.51 4.48 5.76
CA ALA A 370 -17.27 5.22 5.52
C ALA A 370 -17.36 6.69 5.96
N ALA A 371 -18.48 7.38 5.71
CA ALA A 371 -18.67 8.77 6.11
C ALA A 371 -18.57 8.98 7.63
N ASP A 372 -19.10 8.05 8.43
CA ASP A 372 -19.03 8.12 9.90
C ASP A 372 -17.57 7.96 10.37
N TYR A 373 -16.81 7.03 9.76
CA TYR A 373 -15.38 6.84 10.05
C TYR A 373 -14.53 8.03 9.61
N PHE A 374 -14.78 8.61 8.43
CA PHE A 374 -14.11 9.85 8.02
C PHE A 374 -14.41 11.00 8.98
N GLY A 375 -15.65 11.13 9.44
CA GLY A 375 -16.02 12.08 10.48
C GLY A 375 -15.20 11.88 11.75
N LEU A 376 -15.15 10.63 12.25
CA LEU A 376 -14.36 10.25 13.41
C LEU A 376 -12.90 10.70 13.28
N PHE A 377 -12.25 10.38 12.16
CA PHE A 377 -10.82 10.62 12.00
C PHE A 377 -10.44 12.05 11.62
N LYS A 378 -11.41 12.89 11.24
CA LYS A 378 -11.19 14.35 11.20
C LYS A 378 -10.85 14.91 12.59
N LYS A 379 -11.52 14.39 13.63
CA LYS A 379 -11.35 14.83 15.03
C LYS A 379 -10.29 14.03 15.78
N PHE A 380 -10.25 12.71 15.58
CA PHE A 380 -9.39 11.79 16.32
C PHE A 380 -8.29 11.21 15.43
N HIS A 381 -7.04 11.47 15.78
CA HIS A 381 -5.87 10.96 15.05
C HIS A 381 -5.44 9.56 15.52
N THR A 382 -5.94 9.09 16.66
CA THR A 382 -5.62 7.78 17.22
C THR A 382 -6.88 7.05 17.65
N LEU A 383 -6.96 5.76 17.32
CA LEU A 383 -8.06 4.87 17.70
C LEU A 383 -7.54 3.72 18.55
N ALA A 384 -8.14 3.52 19.73
CA ALA A 384 -8.05 2.30 20.51
C ALA A 384 -9.33 1.46 20.27
N LEU A 385 -9.17 0.27 19.69
CA LEU A 385 -10.28 -0.63 19.33
C LEU A 385 -10.17 -1.96 20.10
N GLU A 386 -11.12 -2.20 20.98
CA GLU A 386 -11.14 -3.39 21.83
C GLU A 386 -11.94 -4.53 21.22
N GLY A 387 -11.37 -5.74 21.14
CA GLY A 387 -12.12 -6.99 20.97
C GLY A 387 -12.45 -7.37 19.53
N ILE A 388 -11.53 -7.20 18.58
CA ILE A 388 -11.72 -7.62 17.19
C ILE A 388 -11.89 -9.16 17.14
N PRO A 389 -13.04 -9.69 16.68
CA PRO A 389 -13.28 -11.12 16.64
C PRO A 389 -12.62 -11.77 15.41
N ILE A 390 -12.54 -13.11 15.41
CA ILE A 390 -12.31 -13.85 14.16
C ILE A 390 -13.57 -13.73 13.29
N PHE A 391 -13.41 -13.33 12.03
CA PHE A 391 -14.52 -13.19 11.09
C PHE A 391 -14.93 -14.54 10.50
N GLY A 392 -16.23 -14.74 10.37
CA GLY A 392 -16.89 -15.93 9.86
C GLY A 392 -18.27 -15.58 9.31
N LEU A 393 -19.09 -16.59 9.04
CA LEU A 393 -20.42 -16.39 8.45
C LEU A 393 -21.34 -15.55 9.37
N SER A 394 -21.22 -15.77 10.67
CA SER A 394 -22.07 -15.15 11.70
C SER A 394 -21.89 -13.62 11.86
N ASN A 395 -20.70 -13.09 11.58
CA ASN A 395 -20.35 -11.68 11.74
C ASN A 395 -19.94 -11.02 10.41
N LYS A 396 -20.42 -11.54 9.28
CA LYS A 396 -20.13 -11.06 7.92
C LYS A 396 -20.33 -9.54 7.76
N SER A 397 -21.46 -9.00 8.23
CA SER A 397 -21.74 -7.55 8.12
C SER A 397 -20.74 -6.69 8.91
N ALA A 398 -20.26 -7.20 10.04
CA ALA A 398 -19.23 -6.55 10.84
C ALA A 398 -17.86 -6.61 10.16
N ALA A 399 -17.54 -7.70 9.47
CA ALA A 399 -16.34 -7.84 8.66
C ALA A 399 -16.26 -6.76 7.56
N HIS A 400 -17.35 -6.50 6.83
CA HIS A 400 -17.38 -5.44 5.81
C HIS A 400 -17.11 -4.05 6.40
N ARG A 401 -17.71 -3.77 7.56
CA ARG A 401 -17.50 -2.51 8.28
C ARG A 401 -16.07 -2.40 8.80
N PHE A 402 -15.49 -3.48 9.29
CA PHE A 402 -14.09 -3.51 9.72
C PHE A 402 -13.12 -3.31 8.55
N VAL A 403 -13.34 -3.95 7.39
CA VAL A 403 -12.56 -3.69 6.17
C VAL A 403 -12.62 -2.20 5.81
N THR A 404 -13.83 -1.63 5.81
CA THR A 404 -14.04 -0.20 5.54
C THR A 404 -13.31 0.68 6.58
N LEU A 405 -13.39 0.33 7.86
CA LEU A 405 -12.71 1.05 8.94
C LEU A 405 -11.18 1.04 8.75
N VAL A 406 -10.59 -0.12 8.46
CA VAL A 406 -9.14 -0.27 8.20
C VAL A 406 -8.72 0.57 6.99
N ASP A 407 -9.54 0.59 5.94
CA ASP A 407 -9.28 1.39 4.75
C ASP A 407 -9.23 2.89 5.09
N VAL A 408 -10.22 3.39 5.85
CA VAL A 408 -10.27 4.80 6.26
C VAL A 408 -9.15 5.15 7.25
N ILE A 409 -8.81 4.26 8.20
CA ILE A 409 -7.66 4.43 9.11
C ILE A 409 -6.37 4.63 8.30
N TYR A 410 -6.16 3.74 7.32
CA TYR A 410 -4.97 3.74 6.49
C TYR A 410 -4.86 5.04 5.68
N GLU A 411 -5.94 5.45 5.01
CA GLU A 411 -6.02 6.67 4.20
C GLU A 411 -5.79 7.95 5.03
N ASN A 412 -6.33 8.01 6.25
CA ASN A 412 -6.18 9.18 7.13
C ASN A 412 -4.91 9.15 8.00
N ARG A 413 -4.03 8.16 7.81
CA ARG A 413 -2.81 7.97 8.61
C ARG A 413 -3.09 7.93 10.11
N VAL A 414 -4.19 7.28 10.50
CA VAL A 414 -4.62 7.17 11.89
C VAL A 414 -3.83 6.06 12.57
N ARG A 415 -3.38 6.35 13.79
CA ARG A 415 -2.73 5.32 14.61
C ARG A 415 -3.77 4.38 15.20
N LEU A 416 -3.60 3.08 15.02
CA LEU A 416 -4.45 2.05 15.60
C LEU A 416 -3.75 1.35 16.76
N LEU A 417 -4.44 1.26 17.89
CA LEU A 417 -4.16 0.32 18.97
C LEU A 417 -5.34 -0.62 19.06
N CYS A 418 -5.12 -1.93 19.08
CA CYS A 418 -6.25 -2.85 19.16
C CYS A 418 -5.95 -4.15 19.89
N THR A 419 -7.00 -4.75 20.45
CA THR A 419 -7.00 -6.15 20.88
C THR A 419 -7.78 -6.99 19.87
N ALA A 420 -7.25 -8.16 19.54
CA ALA A 420 -7.87 -9.07 18.60
C ALA A 420 -7.78 -10.52 19.08
N GLU A 421 -8.75 -11.33 18.68
CA GLU A 421 -8.76 -12.77 18.96
C GLU A 421 -7.63 -13.55 18.25
N GLY A 422 -7.10 -12.99 17.16
CA GLY A 422 -6.00 -13.57 16.38
C GLY A 422 -5.16 -12.49 15.70
N SER A 423 -4.05 -12.91 15.10
CA SER A 423 -3.27 -12.11 14.16
C SER A 423 -4.14 -11.62 12.99
N PRO A 424 -3.70 -10.59 12.24
CA PRO A 424 -4.44 -10.10 11.06
C PRO A 424 -4.83 -11.21 10.07
N HIS A 425 -3.96 -12.22 9.91
CA HIS A 425 -4.25 -13.37 9.06
C HIS A 425 -5.34 -14.29 9.64
N GLU A 426 -5.22 -14.65 10.93
CA GLU A 426 -6.17 -15.55 11.60
C GLU A 426 -7.58 -14.94 11.66
N ILE A 427 -7.71 -13.63 11.93
CA ILE A 427 -9.03 -12.99 11.97
C ILE A 427 -9.74 -12.99 10.62
N MET A 428 -9.01 -13.04 9.50
CA MET A 428 -9.57 -13.06 8.15
C MET A 428 -9.61 -14.46 7.51
N GLU A 429 -9.10 -15.48 8.19
CA GLU A 429 -8.81 -16.78 7.58
C GLU A 429 -10.05 -17.43 6.97
N LYS A 430 -11.19 -17.37 7.68
CA LYS A 430 -12.45 -18.01 7.25
C LYS A 430 -13.21 -17.24 6.17
N ILE A 431 -12.72 -16.07 5.75
CA ILE A 431 -13.28 -15.31 4.63
C ILE A 431 -12.64 -15.84 3.35
N VAL A 432 -13.48 -16.27 2.40
CA VAL A 432 -13.04 -16.80 1.11
C VAL A 432 -13.94 -16.31 -0.02
N THR A 433 -13.39 -16.23 -1.22
CA THR A 433 -14.14 -16.00 -2.45
C THR A 433 -14.92 -17.25 -2.87
N ILE A 434 -15.89 -17.09 -3.77
CA ILE A 434 -16.64 -18.20 -4.38
C ILE A 434 -15.70 -19.16 -5.12
N SER A 435 -14.66 -18.63 -5.77
CA SER A 435 -13.68 -19.41 -6.52
C SER A 435 -12.83 -20.28 -5.59
N GLU A 436 -12.34 -19.71 -4.49
CA GLU A 436 -11.57 -20.43 -3.46
C GLU A 436 -12.44 -21.49 -2.77
N ALA A 437 -13.68 -21.17 -2.39
CA ALA A 437 -14.59 -22.14 -1.80
C ALA A 437 -14.83 -23.36 -2.72
N LYS A 438 -14.96 -23.14 -4.03
CA LYS A 438 -15.08 -24.22 -5.03
C LYS A 438 -13.82 -25.07 -5.16
N GLN A 439 -12.64 -24.48 -5.00
CA GLN A 439 -11.36 -25.19 -5.03
C GLN A 439 -11.12 -25.98 -3.72
N MET A 440 -11.59 -25.45 -2.59
CA MET A 440 -11.53 -26.10 -1.27
C MET A 440 -12.48 -27.30 -1.17
N ALA A 441 -13.60 -27.27 -1.90
CA ALA A 441 -14.57 -28.36 -1.98
C ALA A 441 -14.67 -28.94 -3.41
N PRO A 442 -13.63 -29.63 -3.92
CA PRO A 442 -13.77 -30.38 -5.16
C PRO A 442 -14.72 -31.55 -4.90
N ARG A 443 -15.85 -31.54 -5.61
CA ARG A 443 -16.93 -32.55 -5.57
C ARG A 443 -16.43 -33.95 -5.21
N THR A 444 -16.66 -34.39 -3.98
CA THR A 444 -16.66 -35.80 -3.62
C THR A 444 -17.90 -36.08 -2.77
N SER A 445 -18.81 -36.83 -3.39
CA SER A 445 -19.88 -37.66 -2.82
C SER A 445 -20.43 -37.32 -1.44
N SER A 446 -21.73 -37.08 -1.42
CA SER A 446 -22.67 -37.28 -0.32
C SER A 446 -22.23 -38.31 0.71
N ARG A 447 -21.58 -37.87 1.79
CA ARG A 447 -21.72 -38.32 3.18
C ARG A 447 -20.54 -37.83 4.01
N SER A 448 -20.88 -37.14 5.10
CA SER A 448 -20.03 -36.85 6.25
C SER A 448 -18.90 -35.84 6.06
N ARG A 449 -19.20 -34.57 6.33
CA ARG A 449 -18.26 -33.71 7.06
C ARG A 449 -18.98 -33.08 8.26
N LYS A 450 -18.44 -33.39 9.44
CA LYS A 450 -18.84 -32.93 10.77
C LYS A 450 -18.42 -31.46 10.94
N SER A 451 -19.38 -30.64 11.35
CA SER A 451 -19.32 -29.38 12.14
C SER A 451 -18.33 -28.25 11.83
N ASP A 452 -17.15 -28.46 11.25
CA ASP A 452 -16.10 -27.42 11.22
C ASP A 452 -16.10 -26.58 9.92
N GLU A 453 -16.85 -27.00 8.89
CA GLU A 453 -17.16 -26.22 7.68
C GLU A 453 -18.30 -25.18 7.91
N SER A 454 -18.84 -25.06 9.13
CA SER A 454 -20.10 -24.34 9.38
C SER A 454 -20.00 -22.81 9.51
N ASP A 455 -18.79 -22.25 9.61
CA ASP A 455 -18.58 -20.80 9.83
C ASP A 455 -17.75 -20.11 8.72
N LEU A 456 -17.57 -20.78 7.58
CA LEU A 456 -16.86 -20.19 6.43
C LEU A 456 -17.71 -19.06 5.82
N CYS A 457 -17.13 -17.86 5.68
CA CYS A 457 -17.78 -16.74 5.03
C CYS A 457 -17.41 -16.71 3.55
N VAL A 458 -18.28 -17.24 2.70
CA VAL A 458 -18.12 -17.14 1.23
C VAL A 458 -18.65 -15.80 0.76
N ASP A 459 -17.75 -14.89 0.43
CA ASP A 459 -18.07 -13.56 -0.09
C ASP A 459 -16.93 -13.05 -0.97
N ASN A 460 -17.24 -12.69 -2.22
CA ASN A 460 -16.22 -12.22 -3.15
C ASN A 460 -15.65 -10.85 -2.74
N GLU A 461 -16.48 -9.91 -2.29
CA GLU A 461 -16.01 -8.57 -1.95
C GLU A 461 -15.06 -8.62 -0.75
N LEU A 462 -15.46 -9.32 0.31
CA LEU A 462 -14.58 -9.54 1.47
C LEU A 462 -13.36 -10.37 1.11
N GLY A 463 -13.53 -11.45 0.34
CA GLY A 463 -12.42 -12.31 -0.07
C GLY A 463 -11.38 -11.55 -0.89
N PHE A 464 -11.80 -10.66 -1.79
CA PHE A 464 -10.89 -9.81 -2.55
C PHE A 464 -10.25 -8.68 -1.71
N ALA A 465 -10.93 -8.22 -0.65
CA ALA A 465 -10.39 -7.21 0.26
C ALA A 465 -9.49 -7.80 1.36
N LYS A 466 -9.54 -9.11 1.60
CA LYS A 466 -8.82 -9.83 2.67
C LYS A 466 -7.33 -9.51 2.69
N ASP A 467 -6.61 -9.77 1.60
CA ASP A 467 -5.15 -9.59 1.56
C ASP A 467 -4.77 -8.11 1.72
N ARG A 468 -5.56 -7.20 1.16
CA ARG A 468 -5.39 -5.75 1.33
C ARG A 468 -5.54 -5.36 2.79
N THR A 469 -6.57 -5.86 3.46
CA THR A 469 -6.86 -5.56 4.86
C THR A 469 -5.78 -6.09 5.78
N ILE A 470 -5.32 -7.33 5.57
CA ILE A 470 -4.20 -7.94 6.31
C ILE A 470 -2.95 -7.07 6.16
N SER A 471 -2.60 -6.73 4.93
CA SER A 471 -1.40 -5.94 4.63
C SER A 471 -1.47 -4.52 5.24
N ARG A 472 -2.62 -3.85 5.15
CA ARG A 472 -2.85 -2.53 5.79
C ARG A 472 -2.73 -2.62 7.30
N LEU A 473 -3.33 -3.63 7.94
CA LEU A 473 -3.20 -3.85 9.39
C LEU A 473 -1.75 -4.08 9.81
N THR A 474 -0.97 -4.84 9.03
CA THR A 474 0.45 -5.02 9.31
C THR A 474 1.23 -3.71 9.18
N GLU A 475 0.99 -2.92 8.12
CA GLU A 475 1.67 -1.64 7.91
C GLU A 475 1.30 -0.58 8.95
N ILE A 476 0.05 -0.52 9.40
CA ILE A 476 -0.38 0.44 10.44
C ILE A 476 0.41 0.23 11.75
N ASN A 477 0.93 -0.98 11.95
CA ASN A 477 1.77 -1.34 13.10
C ASN A 477 3.28 -1.23 12.83
N SER A 478 3.69 -0.81 11.62
CA SER A 478 5.08 -0.61 11.24
C SER A 478 5.65 0.65 11.90
N LYS A 479 6.97 0.66 12.13
CA LYS A 479 7.66 1.81 12.76
C LYS A 479 7.55 3.06 11.89
N GLU A 480 7.71 2.89 10.59
CA GLU A 480 7.69 3.93 9.56
C GLU A 480 6.30 4.58 9.49
N TYR A 481 5.24 3.79 9.58
CA TYR A 481 3.87 4.31 9.64
C TYR A 481 3.68 5.17 10.90
N LEU A 482 4.18 4.72 12.04
CA LEU A 482 4.10 5.45 13.31
C LEU A 482 4.95 6.73 13.31
N GLU A 483 6.14 6.71 12.70
CA GLU A 483 6.98 7.89 12.51
C GLU A 483 6.29 8.92 11.60
N HIS A 484 5.67 8.47 10.50
CA HIS A 484 4.91 9.35 9.61
C HIS A 484 3.67 9.93 10.30
N HIS A 485 2.97 9.13 11.10
CA HIS A 485 1.87 9.59 11.93
C HIS A 485 2.33 10.69 12.91
N ALA A 486 3.48 10.50 13.57
CA ALA A 486 4.04 11.50 14.48
C ALA A 486 4.38 12.82 13.76
N ALA A 487 5.01 12.74 12.58
CA ALA A 487 5.32 13.92 11.76
C ALA A 487 4.06 14.70 11.36
N MET A 488 2.99 14.00 10.98
CA MET A 488 1.70 14.63 10.64
C MET A 488 1.10 15.39 11.84
N LEU A 489 1.22 14.83 13.05
CA LEU A 489 0.76 15.51 14.27
C LEU A 489 1.58 16.76 14.61
N GLU A 490 2.89 16.72 14.43
CA GLU A 490 3.75 17.89 14.62
C GLU A 490 3.38 19.02 13.65
N GLU A 491 3.17 18.70 12.38
CA GLU A 491 2.72 19.68 11.38
C GLU A 491 1.36 20.29 11.73
N LYS A 492 0.41 19.46 12.18
CA LYS A 492 -0.93 19.92 12.61
C LYS A 492 -0.84 20.83 13.84
N LYS A 493 0.01 20.50 14.82
CA LYS A 493 0.28 21.35 15.99
C LYS A 493 0.90 22.68 15.59
N LEU A 494 1.86 22.68 14.66
CA LEU A 494 2.51 23.89 14.17
C LEU A 494 1.52 24.83 13.46
N LYS A 495 0.64 24.27 12.61
CA LYS A 495 -0.43 25.02 11.94
C LYS A 495 -1.42 25.64 12.93
N LEU A 496 -1.81 24.89 13.97
CA LEU A 496 -2.67 25.43 15.02
C LEU A 496 -1.98 26.55 15.81
N ALA A 497 -0.70 26.40 16.14
CA ALA A 497 0.05 27.44 16.83
C ALA A 497 0.20 28.72 15.97
N GLN A 498 0.42 28.59 14.67
CA GLN A 498 0.50 29.73 13.74
C GLN A 498 -0.84 30.45 13.60
N ASN A 499 -1.96 29.72 13.57
CA ASN A 499 -3.29 30.32 13.52
C ASN A 499 -3.67 31.08 14.80
N VAL A 500 -3.12 30.68 15.96
CA VAL A 500 -3.31 31.39 17.23
C VAL A 500 -2.44 32.64 17.34
N VAL A 501 -1.31 32.70 16.62
CA VAL A 501 -0.44 33.91 16.57
C VAL A 501 -0.97 34.97 15.60
N HIS A 502 -1.79 34.57 14.63
CA HIS A 502 -2.40 35.47 13.63
C HIS A 502 -3.85 35.89 13.94
N ALA A 503 -4.48 35.31 14.96
CA ALA A 503 -5.77 35.72 15.50
C ALA A 503 -5.55 36.59 16.76
#